data_AF-A0A2H5ASI1-F1
#
_entry.id   AF-A0A2H5ASI1-F1
#
_cell.length_a   1.000
_cell.length_b   1.000
_cell.length_c   1.000
_cell.angle_alpha   90.00
_cell.angle_beta   90.00
_cell.angle_gamma   90.00
#
_symmetry.space_group_name_H-M   'P 1'
#
loop_
_entity.id
_entity.type
_entity.pdbx_description
1 polymer ?
#
loop_
_entity_poly.entity_id
_entity_poly.type
_entity_poly.pdbx_seq_one_letter_code
_entity_poly.pdbx_strand_id
1 'polypeptide(L)'
;MECDEARWLTLRQVSTLWPGVSSVHETARALGVRYHQDDPARPIRYHAEDVRRLAPTLAATPPPPGHRRTLATLLALLLLLTTLLALALWAYRECRSPEPGFWH
;
A
#
# COMPACT_ATOMS: atom_id res chain seq x y z
N MET A 1 -7.01 34.78 -26.16
CA MET A 1 -7.61 34.66 -24.82
C MET A 1 -7.72 33.17 -24.53
N GLU A 2 -6.60 32.53 -24.21
CA GLU A 2 -6.45 31.07 -24.13
C GLU A 2 -6.48 30.66 -22.66
N CYS A 3 -7.60 30.13 -22.15
CA CYS A 3 -7.65 29.66 -20.76
C CYS A 3 -8.63 28.49 -20.48
N ASP A 4 -9.22 27.85 -21.49
CA ASP A 4 -10.17 26.76 -21.23
C ASP A 4 -9.57 25.35 -21.28
N GLU A 5 -8.58 25.10 -22.13
CA GLU A 5 -7.93 23.77 -22.20
C GLU A 5 -6.95 23.49 -21.05
N ALA A 6 -6.49 24.53 -20.34
CA ALA A 6 -5.56 24.40 -19.21
C ALA A 6 -6.21 23.95 -17.88
N ARG A 7 -7.54 23.74 -17.84
CA ARG A 7 -8.25 23.38 -16.61
C ARG A 7 -8.11 21.92 -16.20
N TRP A 8 -7.74 21.03 -17.12
CA TRP A 8 -7.74 19.60 -16.88
C TRP A 8 -6.37 18.99 -17.20
N LEU A 9 -5.76 18.36 -16.21
CA LEU A 9 -4.46 17.71 -16.28
C LEU A 9 -4.60 16.20 -16.38
N THR A 10 -3.74 15.59 -17.17
CA THR A 10 -3.61 14.13 -17.24
C THR A 10 -2.85 13.59 -16.03
N LEU A 11 -3.00 12.29 -15.76
CA LEU A 11 -2.24 11.59 -14.72
C LEU A 11 -0.73 11.88 -14.79
N ARG A 12 -0.15 11.91 -16.00
CA ARG A 12 1.28 12.17 -16.21
C ARG A 12 1.69 13.56 -15.76
N GLN A 13 0.89 14.58 -16.08
CA GLN A 13 1.14 15.97 -15.68
C GLN A 13 0.97 16.15 -14.17
N VAL A 14 -0.04 15.50 -13.56
CA VAL A 14 -0.23 15.54 -12.10
C VAL A 14 0.94 14.86 -11.39
N SER A 15 1.43 13.73 -11.88
CA SER A 15 2.60 13.04 -11.32
C SER A 15 3.86 13.90 -11.36
N THR A 16 4.02 14.74 -12.39
CA THR A 16 5.12 15.72 -12.44
C THR A 16 4.99 16.81 -11.37
N LEU A 17 3.76 17.24 -11.07
CA LEU A 17 3.49 18.26 -10.05
C LEU A 17 3.52 17.70 -8.62
N TRP A 18 3.25 16.41 -8.45
CA TRP A 18 3.22 15.71 -7.16
C TRP A 18 4.29 14.61 -7.10
N PRO A 19 5.59 14.98 -7.07
CA PRO A 19 6.66 14.01 -7.01
C PRO A 19 6.60 13.20 -5.71
N GLY A 20 6.63 11.86 -5.82
CA GLY A 20 6.63 10.95 -4.67
C GLY A 20 5.25 10.41 -4.25
N VAL A 21 4.16 10.86 -4.88
CA VAL A 21 2.82 10.29 -4.66
C VAL A 21 2.68 9.00 -5.47
N SER A 22 2.57 7.87 -4.77
CA SER A 22 2.45 6.52 -5.38
C SER A 22 1.09 6.27 -6.02
N SER A 23 0.01 6.82 -5.47
CA SER A 23 -1.36 6.67 -5.98
C SER A 23 -2.01 8.04 -6.14
N VAL A 24 -1.81 8.65 -7.32
CA VAL A 24 -2.35 9.98 -7.64
C VAL A 24 -3.88 9.98 -7.55
N HIS A 25 -4.55 8.93 -8.01
CA HIS A 25 -6.01 8.86 -8.01
C HIS A 25 -6.60 8.79 -6.59
N GLU A 26 -6.07 7.92 -5.72
CA GLU A 26 -6.53 7.83 -4.33
C GLU A 26 -6.21 9.11 -3.56
N THR A 27 -5.03 9.70 -3.78
CA THR A 27 -4.63 10.95 -3.14
C THR A 27 -5.54 12.11 -3.58
N ALA A 28 -5.81 12.20 -4.88
CA ALA A 28 -6.75 13.16 -5.44
C ALA A 28 -8.15 12.99 -4.84
N ARG A 29 -8.65 11.76 -4.74
CA ARG A 29 -9.95 11.45 -4.13
C ARG A 29 -10.00 11.81 -2.64
N ALA A 30 -8.94 11.49 -1.89
CA ALA A 30 -8.85 11.79 -0.45
C ALA A 30 -8.80 13.29 -0.17
N LEU A 31 -8.17 14.07 -1.05
CA LEU A 31 -8.05 15.52 -0.95
C LEU A 31 -9.21 16.28 -1.62
N GLY A 32 -10.21 15.57 -2.16
CA GLY A 32 -11.39 16.17 -2.79
C GLY A 32 -11.11 16.89 -4.11
N VAL A 33 -10.06 16.49 -4.84
CA VAL A 33 -9.74 17.04 -6.16
C VAL A 33 -10.80 16.62 -7.18
N ARG A 34 -11.30 17.58 -7.95
CA ARG A 34 -12.24 17.30 -9.04
C ARG A 34 -11.54 16.50 -10.13
N TYR A 35 -12.13 15.39 -10.52
CA TYR A 35 -11.67 14.56 -11.62
C TYR A 35 -12.81 14.28 -12.60
N HIS A 36 -12.45 14.09 -13.86
CA HIS A 36 -13.36 13.78 -14.95
C HIS A 36 -12.95 12.46 -15.59
N GLN A 37 -13.92 11.57 -15.71
CA GLN A 37 -13.77 10.27 -16.36
C GLN A 37 -15.04 10.03 -17.18
N ASP A 38 -14.98 10.38 -18.48
CA ASP A 38 -16.10 10.18 -19.40
C ASP A 38 -16.39 8.69 -19.66
N ASP A 39 -15.35 7.85 -19.61
CA ASP A 39 -15.41 6.44 -19.95
C ASP A 39 -14.36 5.69 -19.12
N PRO A 40 -14.65 4.51 -18.55
CA PRO A 40 -13.63 3.67 -17.91
C PRO A 40 -12.47 3.29 -18.83
N ALA A 41 -12.67 3.27 -20.16
CA ALA A 41 -11.61 3.06 -21.14
C ALA A 41 -10.77 4.32 -21.42
N ARG A 42 -11.23 5.51 -20.98
CA ARG A 42 -10.52 6.78 -21.18
C ARG A 42 -9.68 7.17 -19.97
N PRO A 43 -8.55 7.86 -20.20
CA PRO A 43 -7.68 8.32 -19.12
C PRO A 43 -8.37 9.40 -18.28
N ILE A 44 -8.29 9.25 -16.95
CA ILE A 44 -8.82 10.20 -15.97
C ILE A 44 -8.08 11.53 -16.09
N ARG A 45 -8.84 12.63 -16.06
CA ARG A 45 -8.32 14.00 -16.03
C ARG A 45 -8.65 14.65 -14.69
N TYR A 46 -7.76 15.50 -14.20
CA TYR A 46 -7.82 16.13 -12.88
C TYR A 46 -7.85 17.65 -13.01
N HIS A 47 -8.57 18.35 -12.15
CA HIS A 47 -8.66 19.80 -12.22
C HIS A 47 -7.33 20.45 -11.86
N ALA A 48 -6.79 21.28 -12.75
CA ALA A 48 -5.45 21.84 -12.68
C ALA A 48 -5.25 22.75 -11.46
N GLU A 49 -6.27 23.55 -11.12
CA GLU A 49 -6.21 24.47 -9.99
C GLU A 49 -6.13 23.74 -8.66
N ASP A 50 -6.94 22.69 -8.51
CA ASP A 50 -6.99 21.87 -7.29
C ASP A 50 -5.65 21.17 -7.10
N VAL A 51 -5.08 20.62 -8.18
CA VAL A 51 -3.75 19.97 -8.20
C VAL A 51 -2.64 20.96 -7.82
N ARG A 52 -2.64 22.16 -8.39
CA ARG A 52 -1.62 23.18 -8.11
C ARG A 52 -1.70 23.71 -6.68
N ARG A 53 -2.90 23.91 -6.14
CA ARG A 53 -3.11 24.35 -4.75
C ARG A 53 -2.58 23.34 -3.73
N LEU A 54 -2.69 22.05 -4.04
CA LEU A 54 -2.28 20.97 -3.15
C LEU A 54 -0.81 20.54 -3.31
N ALA A 55 -0.16 20.91 -4.43
CA ALA A 55 1.25 20.62 -4.68
C ALA A 55 2.19 21.02 -3.51
N PRO A 56 2.11 22.23 -2.92
CA PRO A 56 2.98 22.60 -1.78
C PRO A 56 2.70 21.75 -0.52
N THR A 57 1.44 21.40 -0.26
CA THR A 57 1.07 20.54 0.89
C THR A 57 1.60 19.13 0.74
N LEU A 58 1.55 18.59 -0.49
CA LEU A 58 2.05 17.25 -0.79
C LEU A 58 3.57 17.19 -0.83
N ALA A 59 4.24 18.24 -1.30
CA ALA A 59 5.70 18.36 -1.23
C ALA A 59 6.20 18.44 0.23
N ALA A 60 5.39 18.98 1.14
CA ALA A 60 5.69 19.03 2.56
C ALA A 60 5.42 17.70 3.30
N THR A 61 4.69 16.78 2.68
CA THR A 61 4.39 15.47 3.28
C THR A 61 5.56 14.53 2.97
N PRO A 62 6.35 14.09 3.97
CA PRO A 62 7.46 13.17 3.71
C PRO A 62 6.89 11.88 3.11
N PRO A 63 7.58 11.29 2.10
CA PRO A 63 7.12 10.04 1.51
C PRO A 63 6.95 9.01 2.63
N PRO A 64 5.81 8.28 2.66
CA PRO A 64 5.59 7.27 3.68
C PRO A 64 6.80 6.32 3.66
N PRO A 65 7.38 5.96 4.82
CA PRO A 65 8.59 5.15 4.89
C PRO A 65 8.36 3.87 4.09
N GLY A 66 8.98 3.83 2.91
CA GLY A 66 8.65 2.88 1.86
C GLY A 66 8.91 1.46 2.34
N HIS A 67 7.90 0.60 2.17
CA HIS A 67 7.99 -0.83 1.81
C HIS A 67 8.94 -1.77 2.59
N ARG A 68 9.66 -1.30 3.63
CA ARG A 68 10.58 -2.11 4.44
C ARG A 68 9.87 -2.85 5.57
N ARG A 69 8.63 -2.47 5.90
CA ARG A 69 7.82 -3.15 6.91
C ARG A 69 7.30 -4.51 6.43
N THR A 70 7.08 -4.72 5.13
CA THR A 70 6.49 -5.98 4.63
C THR A 70 7.44 -7.17 4.78
N LEU A 71 8.74 -7.01 4.50
CA LEU A 71 9.73 -8.10 4.64
C LEU A 71 9.95 -8.51 6.10
N ALA A 72 10.07 -7.54 7.01
CA ALA A 72 10.24 -7.84 8.43
C ALA A 72 9.00 -8.55 9.01
N THR A 73 7.79 -8.15 8.57
CA THR A 73 6.54 -8.77 9.02
C THR A 73 6.39 -10.19 8.45
N LEU A 74 6.77 -10.41 7.18
CA LEU A 74 6.79 -11.74 6.55
C LEU A 74 7.76 -12.70 7.26
N LEU A 75 8.98 -12.22 7.59
CA LEU A 75 9.96 -13.00 8.35
C LEU A 75 9.44 -13.35 9.76
N ALA A 76 8.84 -12.39 10.46
CA ALA A 76 8.24 -12.64 11.77
C ALA A 76 7.10 -13.67 11.70
N LEU A 77 6.27 -13.62 10.65
CA LEU A 77 5.18 -14.58 10.45
C LEU A 77 5.72 -16.00 10.20
N LEU A 78 6.76 -16.13 9.37
CA LEU A 78 7.43 -17.41 9.10
C LEU A 78 8.08 -18.00 10.36
N LEU A 79 8.74 -17.16 11.17
CA LEU A 79 9.31 -17.56 12.46
C LEU A 79 8.25 -18.04 13.44
N LEU A 80 7.10 -17.36 13.49
CA LEU A 80 5.97 -17.77 14.33
C LEU A 80 5.41 -19.13 13.88
N LEU A 81 5.18 -19.30 12.57
CA LEU A 81 4.67 -20.54 11.99
C LEU A 81 5.58 -21.73 12.24
N THR A 82 6.89 -21.57 12.03
CA THR A 82 7.88 -22.62 12.27
C THR A 82 7.97 -22.99 13.75
N THR A 83 7.88 -22.02 14.66
CA THR A 83 7.86 -22.24 16.11
C THR A 83 6.61 -23.02 16.53
N LEU A 84 5.43 -22.64 16.03
CA LEU A 84 4.17 -23.35 16.31
C LEU A 84 4.20 -24.78 15.77
N LEU A 85 4.73 -24.99 14.57
CA LEU A 85 4.83 -26.31 13.95
C LEU A 85 5.78 -27.22 14.75
N ALA A 86 6.93 -26.68 15.19
CA ALA A 86 7.87 -27.41 16.03
C ALA A 86 7.24 -27.77 17.39
N LEU A 87 6.48 -26.86 18.00
CA LEU A 87 5.77 -27.12 19.25
C LEU A 87 4.69 -28.20 19.06
N ALA A 88 3.91 -28.12 17.99
CA ALA A 88 2.87 -29.09 17.68
C ALA A 88 3.46 -30.49 17.40
N LEU A 89 4.57 -30.56 16.66
CA LEU A 89 5.29 -31.81 16.43
C LEU A 89 5.89 -32.38 17.72
N TRP A 90 6.45 -31.53 18.58
CA TRP A 90 6.98 -31.95 19.87
C TRP A 90 5.86 -32.48 20.78
N ALA A 91 4.77 -31.74 20.95
CA ALA A 91 3.60 -32.18 21.72
C ALA A 91 2.97 -33.45 21.15
N TYR A 92 2.92 -33.57 19.82
CA TYR A 92 2.45 -34.79 19.16
C TYR A 92 3.35 -35.98 19.45
N ARG A 93 4.68 -35.80 19.39
CA ARG A 93 5.65 -36.86 19.72
C ARG A 93 5.58 -37.24 21.20
N GLU A 94 5.42 -36.28 22.09
CA GLU A 94 5.28 -36.53 23.52
C GLU A 94 3.99 -37.31 23.83
N CYS A 95 2.86 -36.91 23.25
CA CYS A 95 1.60 -37.67 23.36
C CYS A 95 1.65 -39.06 22.69
N ARG A 96 2.60 -39.29 21.77
CA ARG A 96 2.77 -40.59 21.10
C ARG A 96 3.92 -41.42 21.65
N SER A 97 4.71 -40.93 22.61
CA SER A 97 5.63 -41.77 23.35
C SER A 97 4.79 -42.76 24.14
N PRO A 98 4.77 -44.04 23.77
CA PRO A 98 4.22 -45.05 24.65
C PRO A 98 5.10 -45.05 25.89
N GLU A 99 4.51 -44.97 27.08
CA GLU A 99 5.23 -45.40 28.28
C GLU A 99 5.93 -46.73 27.96
N PRO A 100 7.25 -46.87 28.15
CA PRO A 100 7.84 -48.20 28.13
C PRO A 100 7.23 -48.93 29.31
N GLY A 101 6.23 -49.76 29.02
CA GLY A 101 5.57 -50.61 29.98
C GLY A 101 6.62 -51.38 30.76
N PHE A 102 6.78 -51.00 32.03
CA PHE A 102 7.37 -51.82 33.07
C PHE A 102 6.49 -53.06 33.22
N TRP A 103 6.85 -54.14 32.54
CA TRP A 103 6.27 -55.46 32.79
C TRP A 103 7.03 -56.09 33.96
N HIS A 104 6.34 -56.20 35.09
CA HIS A 104 6.66 -57.05 36.23
C HIS A 104 6.35 -58.52 35.91
#